data_AF-A0A1G9YS53-F1
#
_entry.id   AF-A0A1G9YS53-F1
#
_cell.length_a   1.000
_cell.length_b   1.000
_cell.length_c   1.000
_cell.angle_alpha   90.00
_cell.angle_beta   90.00
_cell.angle_gamma   90.00
#
_symmetry.space_group_name_H-M   'P 1'
#
loop_
_entity.id
_entity.type
_entity.pdbx_description
1 polymer ?
#
loop_
_entity_poly.entity_id
_entity_poly.type
_entity_poly.pdbx_seq_one_letter_code
_entity_poly.pdbx_strand_id
1 'polypeptide(L)' 'MEQEHKTADEAGAARRLRFSRLPERIRWDDMVEERPAVTHDSARFAYNPDEWLVRTCL' A
#
# COMPACT_ATOMS: atom_id res chain seq x y z
N MET A 1 -9.62 -31.75 13.93
CA MET A 1 -10.74 -30.81 13.78
C MET A 1 -11.05 -30.04 15.07
N GLU A 2 -11.62 -30.63 16.14
CA GLU A 2 -11.96 -29.91 17.40
C GLU A 2 -10.72 -29.30 18.10
N GLN A 3 -9.64 -30.08 18.18
CA GLN A 3 -8.41 -29.69 18.85
C GLN A 3 -7.70 -28.54 18.14
N GLU A 4 -7.68 -28.53 16.80
CA GLU A 4 -7.05 -27.48 16.00
C GLU A 4 -7.76 -26.13 16.16
N HIS A 5 -9.08 -26.14 16.32
CA HIS A 5 -9.87 -24.93 16.53
C HIS A 5 -9.56 -24.30 17.89
N LYS A 6 -9.38 -25.13 18.92
CA LYS A 6 -8.99 -24.71 20.26
C LYS A 6 -7.59 -24.09 20.29
N THR A 7 -6.61 -24.71 19.62
CA THR A 7 -5.25 -24.15 19.52
C THR A 7 -5.21 -22.83 18.75
N ALA A 8 -6.04 -22.69 17.72
CA ALA A 8 -6.15 -21.45 16.94
C ALA A 8 -6.72 -20.29 17.77
N ASP A 9 -7.70 -20.57 18.64
CA ASP A 9 -8.30 -19.55 19.52
C ASP A 9 -7.35 -19.11 20.65
N GLU A 10 -6.62 -20.06 21.28
CA GLU A 10 -5.60 -19.75 22.29
C GLU A 10 -4.47 -18.87 21.71
N ALA A 11 -3.99 -19.20 20.52
CA ALA A 11 -3.01 -18.38 19.81
C ALA A 11 -3.61 -17.01 19.40
N GLY A 12 -4.90 -16.93 19.08
CA GLY A 12 -5.62 -15.68 18.82
C GLY A 12 -5.70 -14.78 20.07
N ALA A 13 -5.98 -15.37 21.23
CA ALA A 13 -6.03 -14.67 22.52
C ALA A 13 -4.67 -14.08 22.92
N ALA A 14 -3.59 -14.84 22.76
CA ALA A 14 -2.23 -14.36 23.03
C ALA A 14 -1.83 -13.19 22.12
N ARG A 15 -2.26 -13.19 20.85
CA ARG A 15 -2.01 -12.07 19.92
C ARG A 15 -2.76 -10.81 20.33
N ARG A 16 -4.03 -10.90 20.77
CA ARG A 16 -4.83 -9.75 21.23
C ARG A 16 -4.32 -9.09 22.51
N LEU A 17 -3.52 -9.80 23.33
CA LEU A 17 -2.84 -9.22 24.49
C LEU A 17 -1.60 -8.41 24.10
N ARG A 18 -0.94 -8.80 23.00
CA ARG A 18 0.28 -8.14 22.49
C ARG A 18 -0.02 -7.03 21.51
N PHE A 19 -1.10 -7.17 20.74
CA PHE A 19 -1.54 -6.25 19.72
C PHE A 19 -2.92 -5.71 20.07
N SER A 20 -3.16 -4.42 19.83
CA SER A 20 -4.49 -3.82 19.97
C SER A 20 -5.52 -4.53 19.07
N ARG A 21 -6.80 -4.31 19.36
CA ARG A 21 -7.89 -4.85 18.54
C ARG A 21 -7.76 -4.37 17.10
N LEU A 22 -8.01 -5.26 16.14
CA LEU A 22 -8.11 -4.90 14.73
C LEU A 22 -9.19 -3.80 14.57
N PRO A 23 -8.87 -2.67 13.91
CA PRO A 23 -9.86 -1.66 13.58
C PRO A 23 -11.02 -2.24 12.77
N GLU A 24 -12.12 -1.50 12.72
CA GLU A 24 -13.23 -1.88 11.85
C GLU A 24 -12.78 -1.95 10.39
N ARG A 25 -13.38 -2.87 9.63
CA ARG A 25 -13.03 -3.05 8.22
C ARG A 25 -13.47 -1.83 7.44
N ILE A 26 -12.51 -1.17 6.80
CA ILE A 26 -12.75 -0.01 5.95
C ILE A 26 -13.45 -0.48 4.66
N ARG A 27 -14.43 0.28 4.18
CA ARG A 27 -15.08 -0.03 2.89
C ARG A 27 -14.13 0.30 1.76
N TRP A 28 -14.20 -0.46 0.66
CA TRP A 28 -13.35 -0.21 -0.51
C TRP A 28 -13.50 1.22 -1.05
N ASP A 29 -14.72 1.76 -1.06
CA ASP A 29 -14.99 3.14 -1.49
C ASP A 29 -14.23 4.18 -0.65
N ASP A 30 -14.00 3.91 0.63
CA ASP A 30 -13.26 4.83 1.52
C ASP A 30 -11.73 4.69 1.36
N MET A 31 -11.26 3.69 0.62
CA MET A 31 -9.83 3.43 0.37
C MET A 31 -9.32 4.08 -0.93
N VAL A 32 -10.20 4.70 -1.72
CA VAL A 32 -9.86 5.29 -3.01
C VAL A 32 -10.10 6.80 -2.99
N GLU A 33 -9.25 7.53 -3.72
CA GLU A 33 -9.42 8.97 -3.96
C GLU A 33 -9.58 9.19 -5.46
N GLU A 34 -10.65 9.86 -5.86
CA GLU A 34 -10.84 10.27 -7.25
C GLU A 34 -9.95 11.48 -7.56
N ARG A 35 -9.15 11.37 -8.63
CA ARG A 35 -8.34 12.47 -9.15
C ARG A 35 -8.75 12.75 -10.58
N PRO A 36 -9.07 14.01 -10.95
CA PRO A 36 -9.46 14.34 -12.30
C PRO A 36 -8.30 14.04 -13.25
N ALA A 37 -8.63 13.44 -14.41
CA ALA A 37 -7.65 13.25 -15.46
C ALA A 37 -7.19 14.61 -15.98
N VAL A 38 -5.87 14.83 -15.99
CA VAL A 38 -5.24 16.01 -16.58
C VAL A 38 -4.57 15.63 -17.89
N THR A 39 -4.58 16.56 -18.85
CA THR A 39 -3.90 16.36 -20.13
C THR A 39 -2.42 16.09 -19.89
N HIS A 40 -1.87 15.07 -20.55
CA HIS A 40 -0.46 14.74 -20.44
C HIS A 40 0.40 15.82 -21.11
N ASP A 41 1.32 16.41 -20.37
CA ASP A 41 2.31 17.34 -20.92
C ASP A 41 3.44 16.54 -21.59
N SER A 42 3.32 16.35 -22.91
CA SER A 42 4.28 15.56 -23.68
C SER A 42 5.68 16.18 -23.70
N ALA A 43 5.83 17.50 -23.53
CA ALA A 43 7.13 18.15 -23.50
C ALA A 43 7.85 17.86 -22.18
N ARG A 44 7.12 17.83 -21.06
CA ARG A 44 7.67 17.51 -19.73
C ARG A 44 8.16 16.07 -19.61
N PHE A 45 7.57 15.15 -20.37
CA PHE A 45 7.93 13.73 -20.35
C PHE A 45 8.61 13.26 -21.64
N ALA A 46 9.08 14.19 -22.47
CA ALA A 46 9.86 13.85 -23.65
C ALA A 46 11.19 13.22 -23.23
N TYR A 47 11.48 12.03 -23.76
CA TYR A 47 12.76 11.37 -23.52
C TYR A 47 13.91 12.18 -24.13
N ASN A 48 14.91 12.52 -23.31
CA ASN A 48 16.15 13.16 -23.75
C ASN A 48 17.34 12.21 -23.52
N PRO A 49 17.97 11.67 -24.58
CA PRO A 49 19.12 10.79 -24.46
C PRO A 49 20.38 11.48 -23.93
N ASP A 50 20.42 12.81 -23.83
CA ASP A 50 21.57 13.56 -23.33
C ASP A 50 21.46 13.90 -21.84
N GLU A 51 20.32 13.60 -21.19
CA GLU A 51 20.07 13.92 -19.78
C GLU A 51 21.09 13.26 -18.82
N TRP A 52 21.57 12.06 -19.18
CA TRP A 52 22.57 11.36 -18.37
C TRP A 52 23.91 12.12 -18.33
N LEU A 53 24.32 12.77 -19.44
CA LEU A 53 25.57 13.54 -19.51
C LEU A 53 25.58 14.67 -18.47
N VAL A 54 24.47 15.38 -18.33
CA VAL A 54 24.34 16.48 -17.35
C VAL A 54 24.41 15.95 -15.91
N ARG A 55 23.80 14.79 -15.63
CA ARG A 55 23.71 14.25 -14.27
C ARG A 55 24.96 13.52 -13.80
N THR A 56 25.76 12.97 -14.72
CA THR A 56 26.90 12.08 -14.36
C THR A 56 28.27 12.59 -14.75
N CYS A 57 28.37 13.68 -15.52
CA CYS A 57 29.65 14.18 -16.04
C CYS A 57 30.01 15.61 -15.59
N LEU A 58 29.30 16.16 -14.61
CA LEU A 58 29.63 17.41 -13.92
C LEU A 58 30.23 17.16 -12.54
#